data_AF-A0A1N7SUK2-F1
#
_entry.id   AF-A0A1N7SUK2-F1
#
_cell.length_a   1.000
_cell.length_b   1.000
_cell.length_c   1.000
_cell.angle_alpha   90.00
_cell.angle_beta   90.00
_cell.angle_gamma   90.00
#
_symmetry.space_group_name_H-M   'P 1'
#
loop_
_entity.id
_entity.type
_entity.pdbx_description
1 polymer ?
#
loop_
_entity_poly.entity_id
_entity_poly.type
_entity_poly.pdbx_seq_one_letter_code
_entity_poly.pdbx_strand_id
1 'polypeptide(L)'
;MGADDARRRMPQEEVKVRLVDSDFWAEVTNFGHKNVHVPEHYVRDYERLVMGGVWAQVDMRFEYDEESRGKNPFWIDKLTPIQMATFDLEEYRRVRSEFTRDEWLDLIMRSMGYEPDEMSRRLKLLFLVRLIPLAERNCNLVELGPPTGRLHCENAFLAAVHSSCQTYRRSLTSDSCECCAT
;
A
#
# COMPACT_ATOMS: atom_id res chain seq x y z
N MET A 1 -28.48 -32.19 -3.52
CA MET A 1 -27.81 -32.58 -2.26
C MET A 1 -26.32 -32.69 -2.60
N GLY A 2 -25.64 -31.61 -2.89
CA GLY A 2 -25.26 -30.50 -2.02
C GLY A 2 -23.78 -30.31 -2.32
N ALA A 3 -23.48 -29.76 -3.51
CA ALA A 3 -22.13 -29.38 -3.88
C ALA A 3 -21.78 -28.24 -2.93
N ASP A 4 -21.07 -28.57 -1.86
CA ASP A 4 -20.65 -27.63 -0.84
C ASP A 4 -19.89 -26.52 -1.58
N ASP A 5 -20.50 -25.34 -1.60
CA ASP A 5 -19.99 -24.13 -2.22
C ASP A 5 -18.71 -23.80 -1.45
N ALA A 6 -17.58 -24.33 -1.92
CA ALA A 6 -16.28 -24.26 -1.26
C ALA A 6 -15.73 -22.83 -1.38
N ARG A 7 -16.44 -21.87 -0.78
CA ARG A 7 -16.03 -20.49 -0.64
C ARG A 7 -15.00 -20.42 0.45
N ARG A 8 -13.84 -19.90 0.10
CA ARG A 8 -12.75 -19.69 1.05
C ARG A 8 -12.44 -18.22 1.15
N ARG A 9 -12.62 -17.67 2.35
CA ARG A 9 -12.22 -16.31 2.71
C ARG A 9 -10.74 -16.32 3.10
N MET A 10 -9.94 -15.57 2.35
CA MET A 10 -8.51 -15.40 2.60
C MET A 10 -8.27 -13.98 3.11
N PRO A 11 -7.81 -13.81 4.36
CA PRO A 11 -7.78 -12.50 5.01
C PRO A 11 -6.65 -11.60 4.52
N GLN A 12 -5.52 -12.15 4.06
CA GLN A 12 -4.35 -11.36 3.71
C GLN A 12 -3.62 -12.02 2.53
N GLU A 13 -3.95 -11.58 1.32
CA GLU A 13 -3.32 -12.04 0.08
C GLU A 13 -2.73 -10.86 -0.67
N GLU A 14 -1.53 -11.05 -1.22
CA GLU A 14 -1.01 -10.15 -2.25
C GLU A 14 -1.54 -10.63 -3.60
N VAL A 15 -2.34 -9.79 -4.27
CA VAL A 15 -2.97 -10.12 -5.56
C VAL A 15 -2.33 -9.29 -6.66
N LYS A 16 -1.83 -9.95 -7.71
CA LYS A 16 -1.24 -9.33 -8.90
C LYS A 16 -2.01 -9.78 -10.14
N VAL A 17 -2.41 -8.86 -10.99
CA VAL A 17 -3.16 -9.17 -12.21
C VAL A 17 -2.26 -9.02 -13.43
N ARG A 18 -2.32 -10.00 -14.34
CA ARG A 18 -1.67 -9.96 -15.65
C ARG A 18 -2.73 -10.12 -16.75
N LEU A 19 -2.49 -9.46 -17.88
CA LEU A 19 -3.28 -9.65 -19.10
C LEU A 19 -2.54 -10.66 -20.00
N VAL A 20 -3.19 -11.77 -20.33
CA VAL A 20 -2.66 -12.81 -21.22
C VAL A 20 -3.75 -13.19 -22.22
N ASP A 21 -3.45 -13.15 -23.52
CA ASP A 21 -4.39 -13.53 -24.59
C ASP A 21 -5.76 -12.84 -24.53
N SER A 22 -5.80 -11.61 -24.02
CA SER A 22 -7.01 -10.79 -23.78
C SER A 22 -7.82 -11.11 -22.51
N ASP A 23 -7.36 -12.07 -21.70
CA ASP A 23 -7.97 -12.41 -20.41
C ASP A 23 -7.11 -11.94 -19.22
N PHE A 24 -7.79 -11.49 -18.17
CA PHE A 24 -7.14 -11.11 -16.91
C PHE A 24 -6.98 -12.32 -15.99
N TRP A 25 -5.74 -12.58 -15.59
CA TRP A 25 -5.37 -13.64 -14.65
C TRP A 25 -4.76 -13.05 -13.40
N ALA A 26 -5.30 -13.42 -12.24
CA ALA A 26 -4.76 -13.06 -10.94
C ALA A 26 -3.78 -14.12 -10.43
N GLU A 27 -2.66 -13.65 -9.91
CA GLU A 27 -1.73 -14.38 -9.07
C GLU A 27 -1.99 -14.01 -7.61
N VAL A 28 -2.25 -15.03 -6.80
CA VAL A 28 -2.55 -14.91 -5.37
C VAL A 28 -1.37 -15.52 -4.61
N THR A 29 -0.52 -14.67 -4.02
CA THR A 29 0.82 -15.08 -3.55
C THR A 29 0.77 -16.15 -2.45
N ASN A 30 -0.03 -15.98 -1.38
CA ASN A 30 0.00 -16.93 -0.26
C ASN A 30 -0.81 -18.19 -0.57
N PHE A 31 -1.82 -18.07 -1.44
CA PHE A 31 -2.52 -19.23 -1.98
C PHE A 31 -1.66 -20.05 -2.96
N GLY A 32 -0.67 -19.44 -3.63
CA GLY A 32 0.28 -20.11 -4.51
C GLY A 32 -0.24 -20.43 -5.91
N HIS A 33 -1.39 -19.87 -6.30
CA HIS A 33 -1.98 -20.05 -7.62
C HIS A 33 -1.80 -18.80 -8.49
N LYS A 34 -1.35 -19.01 -9.74
CA LYS A 34 -1.00 -17.94 -10.69
C LYS A 34 -2.06 -17.62 -11.73
N ASN A 35 -3.02 -18.53 -11.88
CA ASN A 35 -4.08 -18.49 -12.89
C ASN A 35 -5.43 -18.54 -12.18
N VAL A 36 -5.75 -17.48 -11.45
CA VAL A 36 -7.06 -17.32 -10.80
C VAL A 36 -7.89 -16.35 -11.64
N HIS A 37 -9.15 -16.70 -11.91
CA HIS A 37 -10.04 -15.82 -12.66
C HIS A 37 -10.38 -14.58 -11.82
N VAL A 38 -10.19 -13.39 -12.40
CA VAL A 38 -10.54 -12.11 -11.79
C VAL A 38 -11.60 -11.39 -12.62
N PRO A 39 -12.71 -10.95 -12.01
CA PRO A 39 -13.68 -10.12 -12.71
C PRO A 39 -13.07 -8.81 -13.23
N GLU A 40 -13.40 -8.42 -14.45
CA GLU A 40 -12.81 -7.25 -15.12
C GLU A 40 -13.05 -5.93 -14.37
N HIS A 41 -14.18 -5.79 -13.69
CA HIS A 41 -14.51 -4.56 -12.95
C HIS A 41 -13.46 -4.24 -11.87
N TYR A 42 -12.90 -5.26 -11.19
CA TYR A 42 -11.86 -5.04 -10.19
C TYR A 42 -10.56 -4.50 -10.79
N VAL A 43 -10.24 -4.85 -12.04
CA VAL A 43 -9.06 -4.33 -12.73
C VAL A 43 -9.23 -2.85 -13.06
N ARG A 44 -10.45 -2.44 -13.41
CA ARG A 44 -10.79 -1.04 -13.70
C ARG A 44 -10.84 -0.19 -12.42
N ASP A 45 -11.41 -0.73 -11.36
CA ASP A 45 -11.56 -0.03 -10.08
C ASP A 45 -10.22 0.10 -9.33
N TYR A 46 -9.34 -0.91 -9.47
CA TYR A 46 -8.07 -1.00 -8.77
C TYR A 46 -6.88 -1.11 -9.73
N GLU A 47 -6.50 0.01 -10.34
CA GLU A 47 -5.38 0.11 -11.31
C GLU A 47 -4.07 -0.50 -10.77
N ARG A 48 -3.84 -0.40 -9.45
CA ARG A 48 -2.65 -0.95 -8.78
C ARG A 48 -2.52 -2.47 -8.89
N LEU A 49 -3.62 -3.20 -9.15
CA LEU A 49 -3.59 -4.65 -9.35
C LEU A 49 -2.68 -5.06 -10.52
N VAL A 50 -2.65 -4.25 -11.58
CA VAL A 50 -1.84 -4.53 -12.79
C VAL A 50 -0.41 -4.01 -12.67
N MET A 51 -0.21 -2.87 -11.98
CA MET A 51 1.11 -2.23 -11.89
C MET A 51 2.08 -2.90 -10.91
N GLY A 52 1.61 -3.37 -9.75
CA GLY A 52 2.51 -3.88 -8.70
C GLY A 52 1.87 -4.83 -7.71
N GLY A 53 0.56 -5.06 -7.83
CA GLY A 53 -0.23 -5.86 -6.92
C GLY A 53 -0.73 -5.07 -5.72
N VAL A 54 -1.76 -5.61 -5.08
CA VAL A 54 -2.45 -5.02 -3.93
C VAL A 54 -2.63 -6.07 -2.86
N TRP A 55 -2.42 -5.66 -1.60
CA TRP A 55 -2.82 -6.49 -0.46
C TRP A 55 -4.32 -6.39 -0.27
N ALA A 56 -5.00 -7.52 -0.38
CA ALA A 56 -6.45 -7.59 -0.32
C ALA A 56 -6.91 -8.81 0.50
N GLN A 57 -8.08 -8.65 1.09
CA GLN A 57 -8.90 -9.78 1.49
C GLN A 57 -9.63 -10.32 0.26
N VAL A 58 -9.53 -11.62 0.03
CA VAL A 58 -10.05 -12.28 -1.17
C VAL A 58 -11.00 -13.40 -0.76
N ASP A 59 -12.23 -13.35 -1.26
CA ASP A 59 -13.15 -14.49 -1.20
C ASP A 59 -13.06 -15.25 -2.52
N MET A 60 -12.64 -16.51 -2.46
CA MET A 60 -12.50 -17.37 -3.63
C MET A 60 -13.62 -18.40 -3.68
N ARG A 61 -14.10 -18.68 -4.89
CA ARG A 61 -15.02 -19.77 -5.21
C ARG A 61 -14.28 -20.84 -6.01
N PHE A 62 -14.54 -22.10 -5.67
CA PHE A 62 -14.13 -23.24 -6.49
C PHE A 62 -15.27 -23.62 -7.43
N GLU A 63 -14.99 -23.63 -8.72
CA GLU A 63 -15.93 -24.06 -9.75
C GLU A 63 -15.21 -25.03 -10.70
N TYR A 64 -15.69 -26.26 -10.73
CA TYR A 64 -15.13 -27.30 -11.59
C TYR A 64 -15.83 -27.25 -12.95
N ASP A 65 -15.09 -26.84 -13.97
CA ASP A 65 -15.57 -26.88 -15.35
C ASP A 65 -15.13 -28.19 -16.04
N GLU A 66 -16.12 -28.95 -16.51
CA GLU A 66 -15.94 -30.23 -17.20
C GLU A 66 -15.35 -30.04 -18.62
N GLU A 67 -15.59 -28.89 -19.29
CA GLU A 67 -15.07 -28.63 -20.65
C GLU A 67 -13.56 -28.40 -20.66
N SER A 68 -13.04 -27.68 -19.67
CA SER A 68 -11.62 -27.33 -19.55
C SER A 68 -10.78 -28.35 -18.77
N ARG A 69 -11.36 -29.51 -18.41
CA ARG A 69 -10.75 -30.57 -17.57
C ARG A 69 -10.21 -30.06 -16.22
N GLY A 70 -10.83 -29.02 -15.65
CA GLY A 70 -10.36 -28.41 -14.41
C GLY A 70 -9.02 -27.67 -14.51
N LYS A 71 -8.62 -27.20 -15.70
CA LYS A 71 -7.51 -26.25 -15.82
C LYS A 71 -7.97 -24.90 -15.25
N ASN A 72 -7.57 -24.62 -14.00
CA ASN A 72 -7.82 -23.38 -13.25
C ASN A 72 -9.26 -23.21 -12.68
N PRO A 73 -9.66 -23.99 -11.67
CA PRO A 73 -11.03 -23.97 -11.13
C PRO A 73 -11.31 -22.82 -10.13
N PHE A 74 -10.37 -21.88 -9.96
CA PHE A 74 -10.46 -20.86 -8.92
C PHE A 74 -10.91 -19.51 -9.46
N TRP A 75 -11.94 -18.96 -8.83
CA TRP A 75 -12.54 -17.67 -9.17
C TRP A 75 -12.50 -16.72 -7.97
N ILE A 76 -12.19 -15.45 -8.21
CA ILE A 76 -12.34 -14.40 -7.20
C ILE A 76 -13.80 -13.91 -7.22
N ASP A 77 -14.53 -14.22 -6.14
CA ASP A 77 -15.92 -13.78 -5.95
C ASP A 77 -15.96 -12.35 -5.38
N LYS A 78 -15.07 -12.06 -4.41
CA LYS A 78 -14.94 -10.73 -3.81
C LYS A 78 -13.48 -10.38 -3.56
N LEU A 79 -13.10 -9.17 -3.94
CA LEU A 79 -11.80 -8.59 -3.65
C LEU A 79 -11.99 -7.30 -2.85
N THR A 80 -11.42 -7.23 -1.65
CA THR A 80 -11.47 -6.05 -0.78
C THR A 80 -10.06 -5.63 -0.42
N PRO A 81 -9.54 -4.55 -1.03
CA PRO A 81 -8.20 -4.07 -0.72
C PRO A 81 -8.06 -3.65 0.74
N ILE A 82 -6.96 -4.04 1.38
CA ILE A 82 -6.56 -3.60 2.72
C ILE A 82 -5.80 -2.27 2.62
N GLN A 83 -5.14 -2.03 1.50
CA GLN A 83 -4.44 -0.79 1.19
C GLN A 83 -5.35 0.17 0.42
N MET A 84 -5.00 1.47 0.38
CA MET A 84 -5.58 2.42 -0.58
C MET A 84 -5.28 1.92 -2.01
N ALA A 85 -6.23 1.19 -2.58
CA ALA A 85 -6.15 0.65 -3.94
C ALA A 85 -6.44 1.71 -4.99
N THR A 86 -7.28 2.70 -4.63
CA THR A 86 -7.65 3.85 -5.45
C THR A 86 -7.39 5.10 -4.62
N PHE A 87 -6.77 6.12 -5.23
CA PHE A 87 -6.53 7.40 -4.60
C PHE A 87 -7.25 8.48 -5.42
N ASP A 88 -8.38 8.97 -4.91
CA ASP A 88 -9.08 10.11 -5.51
C ASP A 88 -8.48 11.41 -4.97
N LEU A 89 -7.63 12.03 -5.79
CA LEU A 89 -6.99 13.29 -5.46
C LEU A 89 -8.00 14.44 -5.31
N GLU A 90 -9.11 14.42 -6.04
CA GLU A 90 -10.08 15.50 -6.06
C GLU A 90 -10.96 15.46 -4.82
N GLU A 91 -11.39 14.26 -4.41
CA GLU A 91 -12.01 14.05 -3.10
C GLU A 91 -11.07 14.47 -1.96
N TYR A 92 -9.80 14.06 -2.01
CA TYR A 92 -8.83 14.45 -1.00
C TYR A 92 -8.69 15.98 -0.90
N ARG A 93 -8.61 16.69 -2.03
CA ARG A 93 -8.55 18.16 -2.07
C ARG A 93 -9.79 18.81 -1.49
N ARG A 94 -10.98 18.29 -1.84
CA ARG A 94 -12.27 18.78 -1.33
C ARG A 94 -12.32 18.66 0.19
N VAL A 95 -12.07 17.47 0.74
CA VAL A 95 -12.08 17.24 2.19
C VAL A 95 -10.98 18.05 2.88
N ARG A 96 -9.77 18.13 2.30
CA ARG A 96 -8.69 18.94 2.84
C ARG A 96 -9.07 20.42 2.95
N SER A 97 -9.88 20.94 2.03
CA SER A 97 -10.32 22.34 2.05
C SER A 97 -11.26 22.69 3.22
N GLU A 98 -11.90 21.68 3.82
CA GLU A 98 -12.78 21.85 4.98
C GLU A 98 -12.00 22.10 6.28
N PHE A 99 -10.70 21.79 6.32
CA PHE A 99 -9.85 21.98 7.50
C PHE A 99 -9.09 23.30 7.43
N THR A 100 -9.09 24.03 8.55
CA THR A 100 -8.14 25.11 8.75
C THR A 100 -6.71 24.57 8.80
N ARG A 101 -5.72 25.46 8.65
CA ARG A 101 -4.31 25.05 8.70
C ARG A 101 -3.96 24.40 10.04
N ASP A 102 -4.46 24.94 11.14
CA ASP A 102 -4.08 24.48 12.48
C ASP A 102 -4.76 23.14 12.83
N GLU A 103 -6.03 22.95 12.46
CA GLU A 103 -6.70 21.64 12.57
C GLU A 103 -6.03 20.57 11.71
N TRP A 104 -5.54 20.95 10.52
CA TRP A 104 -4.80 20.04 9.66
C TRP A 104 -3.46 19.61 10.27
N LEU A 105 -2.74 20.54 10.91
CA LEU A 105 -1.51 20.22 11.64
C LEU A 105 -1.83 19.24 12.77
N ASP A 106 -2.90 19.48 13.50
CA ASP A 106 -3.32 18.65 14.64
C ASP A 106 -3.75 17.24 14.22
N LEU A 107 -4.44 17.13 13.07
CA LEU A 107 -4.76 15.85 12.45
C LEU A 107 -3.49 15.05 12.12
N ILE A 108 -2.48 15.68 11.51
CA ILE A 108 -1.23 15.00 11.18
C ILE A 108 -0.49 14.60 12.46
N MET A 109 -0.43 15.45 13.48
CA MET A 109 0.20 15.12 14.76
C MET A 109 -0.45 13.90 15.42
N ARG A 110 -1.80 13.84 15.44
CA ARG A 110 -2.54 12.68 15.95
C ARG A 110 -2.30 11.42 15.12
N SER A 111 -2.17 11.54 13.80
CA SER A 111 -1.85 10.39 12.94
C SER A 111 -0.46 9.81 13.20
N MET A 112 0.47 10.61 13.75
CA MET A 112 1.78 10.17 14.22
C MET A 112 1.77 9.64 15.66
N GLY A 113 0.62 9.68 16.36
CA GLY A 113 0.47 9.22 17.74
C GLY A 113 0.80 10.27 18.80
N TYR A 114 0.85 11.56 18.45
CA TYR A 114 1.08 12.66 19.40
C TYR A 114 -0.22 13.40 19.73
N GLU A 115 -0.34 13.90 20.96
CA GLU A 115 -1.44 14.78 21.36
C GLU A 115 -1.09 16.25 21.06
N PRO A 116 -1.77 16.92 20.12
CA PRO A 116 -1.44 18.29 19.71
C PRO A 116 -1.85 19.38 20.71
N ASP A 117 -2.77 19.13 21.64
CA ASP A 117 -3.38 20.18 22.48
C ASP A 117 -2.35 20.86 23.41
N GLU A 118 -1.36 20.11 23.89
CA GLU A 118 -0.29 20.63 24.77
C GLU A 118 0.92 21.19 23.98
N MET A 119 0.93 21.07 22.65
CA MET A 119 2.09 21.42 21.84
C MET A 119 1.99 22.83 21.28
N SER A 120 3.07 23.61 21.45
CA SER A 120 3.20 24.88 20.74
C SER A 120 3.24 24.65 19.21
N ARG A 121 2.76 25.62 18.43
CA ARG A 121 2.82 25.56 16.96
C ARG A 121 4.24 25.31 16.44
N ARG A 122 5.25 25.90 17.08
CA ARG A 122 6.66 25.68 16.71
C ARG A 122 7.07 24.22 16.90
N LEU A 123 6.66 23.60 18.00
CA LEU A 123 6.95 22.20 18.27
C LEU A 123 6.28 21.28 17.24
N LYS A 124 5.00 21.52 16.91
CA LYS A 124 4.28 20.78 15.85
C LYS A 124 5.05 20.82 14.52
N LEU A 125 5.52 22.01 14.12
CA LEU A 125 6.30 22.17 12.89
C LEU A 125 7.64 21.42 12.94
N LEU A 126 8.33 21.40 14.07
CA LEU A 126 9.59 20.65 14.22
C LEU A 126 9.38 19.14 14.05
N PHE A 127 8.28 18.59 14.56
CA PHE A 127 7.93 17.19 14.32
C PHE A 127 7.64 16.92 12.83
N LEU A 128 6.93 17.83 12.16
CA LEU A 128 6.60 17.68 10.74
C LEU A 128 7.83 17.79 9.82
N VAL A 129 8.89 18.49 10.23
CA VAL A 129 10.16 18.52 9.47
C VAL A 129 10.74 17.12 9.28
N ARG A 130 10.50 16.20 10.23
CA ARG A 130 10.93 14.80 10.12
C ARG A 130 10.22 14.03 9.00
N LEU A 131 9.08 14.55 8.49
CA LEU A 131 8.35 13.98 7.36
C LEU A 131 8.84 14.48 6.00
N ILE A 132 9.65 15.55 5.94
CA ILE A 132 10.12 16.13 4.67
C ILE A 132 10.86 15.10 3.81
N PRO A 133 11.76 14.23 4.33
CA PRO A 133 12.42 13.20 3.52
C PRO A 133 11.48 12.17 2.90
N LEU A 134 10.24 12.04 3.38
CA LEU A 134 9.23 11.16 2.78
C LEU A 134 8.49 11.83 1.62
N ALA A 135 8.32 13.16 1.68
CA ALA A 135 7.60 13.92 0.67
C ALA A 135 8.52 14.36 -0.47
N GLU A 136 9.76 14.74 -0.15
CA GLU A 136 10.71 15.32 -1.09
C GLU A 136 11.86 14.37 -1.38
N ARG A 137 12.13 14.16 -2.67
CA ARG A 137 13.31 13.43 -3.11
C ARG A 137 14.56 14.24 -2.81
N ASN A 138 15.64 13.57 -2.43
CA ASN A 138 16.96 14.18 -2.15
C ASN A 138 17.02 15.14 -0.94
N CYS A 139 16.11 15.00 0.04
CA CYS A 139 16.24 15.70 1.31
C CYS A 139 17.01 14.85 2.33
N ASN A 140 18.13 15.37 2.84
CA ASN A 140 18.88 14.77 3.94
C ASN A 140 18.64 15.60 5.21
N LEU A 141 18.13 14.96 6.26
CA LEU A 141 17.90 15.57 7.56
C LEU A 141 18.90 15.02 8.58
N VAL A 142 19.51 15.90 9.37
CA VAL A 142 20.38 15.52 10.51
C VAL A 142 19.81 16.16 11.76
N GLU A 143 19.41 15.32 12.72
CA GLU A 143 18.99 15.75 14.05
C GLU A 143 20.17 15.57 15.02
N LEU A 144 20.57 16.63 15.70
CA LEU A 144 21.68 16.62 16.66
C LEU A 144 21.12 16.77 18.07
N GLY A 145 21.12 15.68 18.82
CA GLY A 145 20.77 15.67 20.24
C GLY A 145 22.01 15.79 21.15
N PRO A 146 21.86 16.29 22.38
CA PRO A 146 22.93 16.28 23.38
C PRO A 146 23.40 14.85 23.69
N PRO A 147 24.64 14.67 24.21
CA PRO A 147 25.29 13.35 24.31
C PRO A 147 24.61 12.36 25.27
N THR A 148 23.72 12.82 26.13
CA THR A 148 23.09 12.03 27.20
C THR A 148 21.65 11.66 26.83
N GLY A 149 21.44 10.39 26.46
CA GLY A 149 20.10 9.81 26.26
C GLY A 149 19.79 9.33 24.84
N ARG A 150 20.80 8.83 24.14
CA ARG A 150 20.67 8.18 22.84
C ARG A 150 19.69 6.99 22.91
N LEU A 151 18.73 6.94 21.96
CA LEU A 151 17.94 5.78 21.50
C LEU A 151 16.59 5.36 22.17
N HIS A 152 15.92 6.15 23.03
CA HIS A 152 14.59 5.71 23.55
C HIS A 152 13.36 6.34 22.87
N CYS A 153 13.45 7.56 22.32
CA CYS A 153 12.28 8.23 21.71
C CYS A 153 12.31 8.31 20.17
N GLU A 154 13.42 7.94 19.53
CA GLU A 154 13.62 8.17 18.08
C GLU A 154 13.46 6.92 17.21
N ASN A 155 13.42 5.72 17.80
CA ASN A 155 13.67 4.48 17.05
C ASN A 155 12.46 3.83 16.37
N ALA A 156 11.22 4.20 16.69
CA ALA A 156 10.06 3.54 16.06
C ALA A 156 9.76 4.10 14.66
N PHE A 157 9.80 5.43 14.49
CA PHE A 157 9.33 6.07 13.26
C PHE A 157 10.43 6.16 12.19
N LEU A 158 11.65 6.57 12.54
CA LEU A 158 12.75 6.69 11.58
C LEU A 158 13.21 5.32 11.03
N ALA A 159 13.19 4.27 11.85
CA ALA A 159 13.53 2.92 11.41
C ALA A 159 12.50 2.35 10.40
N ALA A 160 11.19 2.60 10.62
CA ALA A 160 10.13 2.21 9.71
C ALA A 160 10.19 2.98 8.37
N VAL A 161 10.54 4.26 8.43
CA VAL A 161 10.70 5.14 7.26
C VAL A 161 11.93 4.74 6.43
N HIS A 162 13.07 4.44 7.06
CA HIS A 162 14.28 4.02 6.36
C HIS A 162 14.11 2.63 5.69
N SER A 163 13.41 1.70 6.34
CA SER A 163 13.10 0.38 5.76
C SER A 163 12.12 0.46 4.58
N SER A 164 11.10 1.33 4.66
CA SER A 164 10.15 1.57 3.58
C SER A 164 10.81 2.23 2.36
N CYS A 165 11.74 3.17 2.60
CA CYS A 165 12.48 3.88 1.54
C CYS A 165 13.49 2.95 0.82
N GLN A 166 14.15 2.04 1.52
CA GLN A 166 15.03 1.04 0.88
C GLN A 166 14.24 0.00 0.06
N THR A 167 13.03 -0.33 0.47
CA THR A 167 12.15 -1.26 -0.26
C THR A 167 11.62 -0.63 -1.54
N TYR A 168 11.20 0.65 -1.49
CA TYR A 168 10.78 1.41 -2.68
C TYR A 168 11.92 1.66 -3.68
N ARG A 169 13.17 1.74 -3.18
CA ARG A 169 14.37 1.87 -4.02
C ARG A 169 14.67 0.60 -4.83
N ARG A 170 14.30 -0.60 -4.34
CA ARG A 170 14.51 -1.86 -5.08
C ARG A 170 13.48 -2.08 -6.18
N SER A 171 12.27 -1.53 -6.07
CA SER A 171 11.23 -1.67 -7.11
C SER A 171 11.40 -0.70 -8.28
N LEU A 172 12.24 0.33 -8.16
CA LEU A 172 12.46 1.34 -9.20
C LEU A 172 13.83 1.24 -9.90
N THR A 173 14.70 0.31 -9.51
CA THR A 173 16.02 0.11 -10.12
C THR A 173 16.08 -1.02 -11.15
N SER A 174 14.94 -1.54 -11.63
CA SER A 174 14.95 -2.48 -12.78
C SER A 174 15.09 -1.78 -14.13
N ASP A 175 14.90 -0.45 -14.19
CA ASP A 175 15.03 0.31 -15.44
C ASP A 175 16.34 1.12 -15.42
N SER A 176 17.33 0.52 -16.07
CA SER A 176 18.45 1.14 -16.80
C SER A 176 18.63 2.66 -16.66
N CYS A 177 19.71 3.09 -15.99
CA CYS A 177 20.39 4.32 -16.39
C CYS A 177 21.87 4.29 -15.95
N GLU A 178 22.74 3.92 -16.89
CA GLU A 178 24.17 4.23 -16.87
C GLU A 178 24.33 5.76 -16.93
N CYS A 179 24.51 6.43 -15.79
CA CYS A 179 24.85 7.87 -15.80
C CYS A 179 25.79 8.32 -14.67
N CYS A 180 26.33 7.41 -13.86
CA CYS A 180 27.31 7.77 -12.82
C CYS A 180 28.60 6.99 -13.00
N ALA A 181 29.34 7.33 -14.05
CA ALA A 181 30.76 7.01 -14.18
C ALA A 181 31.49 8.26 -14.70
N THR A 182 31.75 9.20 -13.81
CA THR A 182 32.90 10.12 -13.86
C THR A 182 33.11 10.75 -12.50
#